data_AF-A0A0R1E831-F1
#
_entry.id   AF-A0A0R1E831-F1
#
_cell.length_a   1.000
_cell.length_b   1.000
_cell.length_c   1.000
_cell.angle_alpha   90.00
_cell.angle_beta   90.00
_cell.angle_gamma   90.00
#
_symmetry.space_group_name_H-M   'P 1'
#
loop_
_entity.id
_entity.type
_entity.pdbx_description
1 polymer ?
#
loop_
_entity_poly.entity_id
_entity_poly.type
_entity_poly.pdbx_seq_one_letter_code
_entity_poly.pdbx_strand_id
1 'polypeptide(L)'
;MMLYLRRLFSQELSPAAHGDFLGCLQQAPSLLATGFPGAPALESLSWLHNLAPCFPLRGDQIQVIHEPKHFYETLVQRIGQAKRRIVLASLYLGTGQLENAMVQTLRHSLEQQSELRLNVLLDFTRGTRGTFNSKTMLLPLVRDFGSQVQLSLYHTPDLRGMTKRLAPPRWNELLGLQHMKVYLFDDA
;
A
#
# COMPACT_ATOMS: atom_id res chain seq x y z
N MET A 1 13.38 3.13 28.04
CA MET A 1 12.35 3.29 26.99
C MET A 1 12.44 2.27 25.84
N MET A 2 13.48 1.41 25.75
CA MET A 2 13.53 0.32 24.73
C MET A 2 12.95 -1.03 25.21
N LEU A 3 12.84 -1.27 26.52
CA LEU A 3 12.33 -2.54 27.07
C LEU A 3 10.81 -2.72 26.90
N TYR A 4 10.05 -1.63 26.78
CA TYR A 4 8.59 -1.70 26.66
C TYR A 4 8.11 -2.10 25.25
N LEU A 5 8.85 -1.71 24.20
CA LEU A 5 8.52 -2.05 22.80
C LEU A 5 8.66 -3.56 22.52
N ARG A 6 9.61 -4.24 23.19
CA ARG A 6 9.80 -5.69 23.04
C ARG A 6 8.61 -6.50 23.57
N ARG A 7 7.88 -5.98 24.56
CA ARG A 7 6.77 -6.69 25.21
C ARG A 7 5.48 -6.62 24.41
N LEU A 8 5.26 -5.54 23.66
CA LEU A 8 4.07 -5.37 22.82
C LEU A 8 4.05 -6.33 21.62
N PHE A 9 5.20 -6.56 20.97
CA PHE A 9 5.26 -7.50 19.84
C PHE A 9 5.15 -8.97 20.25
N SER A 10 5.50 -9.33 21.49
CA SER A 10 5.37 -10.72 21.97
C SER A 10 3.97 -11.09 22.44
N GLN A 11 3.11 -10.12 22.78
CA GLN A 11 1.76 -10.41 23.29
C GLN A 11 0.72 -10.62 22.18
N GLU A 12 0.94 -10.07 20.99
CA GLU A 12 0.05 -10.24 19.83
C GLU A 12 0.28 -11.56 19.07
N LEU A 13 1.29 -12.34 19.44
CA LEU A 13 1.59 -13.67 18.89
C LEU A 13 1.03 -14.77 19.81
N SER A 14 -0.28 -14.74 20.06
CA SER A 14 -1.02 -15.89 20.60
C SER A 14 -1.96 -16.42 19.52
N PRO A 15 -1.99 -17.74 19.25
CA PRO A 15 -2.67 -18.27 18.07
C PRO A 15 -4.19 -18.27 18.30
N ALA A 16 -4.89 -17.27 17.77
CA ALA A 16 -6.32 -17.36 17.53
C ALA A 16 -6.54 -18.29 16.33
N ALA A 17 -7.22 -19.40 16.56
CA ALA A 17 -7.35 -20.50 15.63
C ALA A 17 -8.34 -20.21 14.48
N HIS A 18 -8.11 -20.91 13.36
CA HIS A 18 -8.97 -21.19 12.21
C HIS A 18 -8.92 -20.20 11.02
N GLY A 19 -8.06 -20.57 10.05
CA GLY A 19 -7.96 -20.05 8.70
C GLY A 19 -6.51 -20.18 8.23
N ASP A 20 -6.27 -20.92 7.13
CA ASP A 20 -4.97 -21.41 6.60
C ASP A 20 -3.92 -20.32 6.26
N PHE A 21 -3.53 -19.50 7.23
CA PHE A 21 -2.42 -18.56 7.11
C PHE A 21 -1.06 -19.26 7.36
N LEU A 22 -1.06 -20.31 8.17
CA LEU A 22 0.14 -21.09 8.53
C LEU A 22 0.69 -21.93 7.38
N GLY A 23 -0.15 -22.38 6.44
CA GLY A 23 0.31 -23.15 5.28
C GLY A 23 1.20 -22.34 4.33
N CYS A 24 0.91 -21.04 4.18
CA CYS A 24 1.73 -20.09 3.42
C CYS A 24 3.12 -19.88 4.05
N LEU A 25 3.18 -19.81 5.38
CA LEU A 25 4.44 -19.62 6.12
C LEU A 25 5.33 -20.87 6.13
N GLN A 26 4.76 -22.06 5.95
CA GLN A 26 5.52 -23.33 5.94
C GLN A 26 6.26 -23.59 4.61
N GLN A 27 6.03 -22.79 3.57
CA GLN A 27 6.76 -22.87 2.30
C GLN A 27 7.90 -21.85 2.19
N ALA A 28 8.47 -21.41 3.31
CA ALA A 28 9.78 -20.77 3.28
C ALA A 28 10.83 -21.81 2.87
N PRO A 29 11.50 -21.69 1.70
CA PRO A 29 12.56 -22.61 1.32
C PRO A 29 13.64 -22.59 2.41
N SER A 30 14.10 -23.78 2.81
CA SER A 30 15.14 -24.03 3.82
C SER A 30 16.54 -23.50 3.43
N LEU A 31 16.62 -22.55 2.50
CA LEU A 31 17.84 -21.90 2.04
C LEU A 31 18.44 -20.92 3.07
N LEU A 32 17.74 -20.63 4.17
CA LEU A 32 18.19 -19.73 5.23
C LEU A 32 18.90 -20.44 6.40
N ALA A 33 19.51 -21.61 6.18
CA ALA A 33 20.32 -22.27 7.21
C ALA A 33 21.69 -21.58 7.43
N THR A 34 22.14 -20.77 6.46
CA THR A 34 23.33 -19.94 6.60
C THR A 34 22.89 -18.51 6.90
N GLY A 35 23.07 -18.07 8.14
CA GLY A 35 22.78 -16.69 8.54
C GLY A 35 23.48 -15.72 7.60
N PHE A 36 22.78 -14.68 7.16
CA PHE A 36 23.41 -13.58 6.44
C PHE A 36 24.50 -12.98 7.34
N PRO A 37 25.73 -12.77 6.85
CA PRO A 37 26.68 -11.92 7.56
C PRO A 37 26.04 -10.53 7.59
N GLY A 38 25.43 -10.19 8.73
CA GLY A 38 24.71 -8.93 8.90
C GLY A 38 25.63 -7.78 8.51
N ALA A 39 25.08 -6.76 7.86
CA ALA A 39 25.84 -5.53 7.68
C ALA A 39 26.24 -5.02 9.08
N PRO A 40 27.52 -4.67 9.34
CA PRO A 40 27.96 -4.24 10.67
C PRO A 40 27.17 -3.03 11.20
N ALA A 41 26.61 -2.21 10.30
CA ALA A 41 25.70 -1.11 10.62
C ALA A 41 24.35 -1.55 11.24
N LEU A 42 23.99 -2.82 11.16
CA LEU A 42 22.70 -3.38 11.58
C LEU A 42 22.82 -4.42 12.71
N GLU A 43 23.99 -4.55 13.36
CA GLU A 43 24.19 -5.53 14.46
C GLU A 43 23.14 -5.40 15.57
N SER A 44 22.74 -4.16 15.90
CA SER A 44 21.70 -3.86 16.90
C SER A 44 20.28 -4.29 16.50
N LEU A 45 20.08 -4.62 15.21
CA LEU A 45 18.81 -5.07 14.63
C LEU A 45 18.82 -6.56 14.26
N SER A 46 19.89 -7.30 14.58
CA SER A 46 20.00 -8.75 14.35
C SER A 46 18.82 -9.54 14.94
N TRP A 47 18.29 -9.12 16.10
CA TRP A 47 17.11 -9.74 16.71
C TRP A 47 15.85 -9.61 15.84
N LEU A 48 15.70 -8.53 15.06
CA LEU A 48 14.56 -8.31 14.17
C LEU A 48 14.65 -9.27 12.99
N HIS A 49 15.84 -9.47 12.43
CA HIS A 49 16.08 -10.43 11.36
C HIS A 49 15.69 -11.86 11.78
N ASN A 50 15.98 -12.25 13.02
CA ASN A 50 15.68 -13.59 13.53
C ASN A 50 14.18 -13.82 13.80
N LEU A 51 13.36 -12.76 13.90
CA LEU A 51 11.94 -12.86 14.27
C LEU A 51 10.98 -12.44 13.14
N ALA A 52 11.39 -11.53 12.27
CA ALA A 52 10.53 -10.99 11.23
C ALA A 52 10.45 -11.95 10.03
N PRO A 53 9.25 -12.14 9.45
CA PRO A 53 9.14 -12.83 8.17
C PRO A 53 9.97 -12.08 7.12
N CYS A 54 10.80 -12.81 6.39
CA CYS A 54 11.68 -12.25 5.36
C CYS A 54 11.31 -12.85 4.00
N PHE A 55 11.35 -11.99 2.97
CA PHE A 55 11.23 -12.42 1.57
C PHE A 55 12.63 -12.39 0.94
N PRO A 56 13.21 -13.53 0.55
CA PRO A 56 14.50 -13.54 -0.11
C PRO A 56 14.38 -12.92 -1.51
N LEU A 57 15.33 -12.04 -1.84
CA LEU A 57 15.35 -11.32 -3.12
C LEU A 57 16.80 -11.11 -3.55
N ARG A 58 17.03 -11.12 -4.87
CA ARG A 58 18.34 -10.79 -5.43
C ARG A 58 18.50 -9.28 -5.48
N GLY A 59 19.70 -8.77 -5.22
CA GLY A 59 19.96 -7.33 -5.25
C GLY A 59 19.67 -6.67 -6.59
N ASP A 60 19.81 -7.41 -7.70
CA ASP A 60 19.51 -6.92 -9.05
C ASP A 60 18.01 -6.86 -9.37
N GLN A 61 17.14 -7.37 -8.49
CA GLN A 61 15.69 -7.17 -8.54
C GLN A 61 15.25 -5.87 -7.84
N ILE A 62 16.18 -5.14 -7.20
CA ILE A 62 15.89 -3.87 -6.54
C ILE A 62 16.42 -2.72 -7.38
N GLN A 63 15.56 -1.77 -7.69
CA GLN A 63 15.95 -0.50 -8.28
C GLN A 63 15.49 0.65 -7.38
N VAL A 64 16.43 1.50 -6.97
CA VAL A 64 16.12 2.71 -6.21
C VAL A 64 15.79 3.85 -7.17
N ILE A 65 14.60 4.42 -7.03
CA ILE A 65 14.18 5.60 -7.79
C ILE A 65 14.49 6.84 -6.96
N HIS A 66 15.36 7.71 -7.46
CA HIS A 66 15.87 8.86 -6.71
C HIS A 66 15.12 10.18 -7.00
N GLU A 67 14.42 10.27 -8.12
CA GLU A 67 13.78 11.52 -8.57
C GLU A 67 12.26 11.38 -8.71
N PRO A 68 11.48 12.41 -8.33
CA PRO A 68 10.02 12.38 -8.48
C PRO A 68 9.55 12.18 -9.92
N LYS A 69 10.29 12.73 -10.89
CA LYS A 69 10.00 12.57 -12.32
C LYS A 69 10.09 11.11 -12.73
N HIS A 70 11.20 10.44 -12.41
CA HIS A 70 11.39 9.01 -12.70
C HIS A 70 10.35 8.14 -11.99
N PHE A 71 9.92 8.51 -10.78
CA PHE A 71 8.83 7.81 -10.08
C PHE A 71 7.52 7.87 -10.88
N TYR A 72 7.11 9.07 -11.32
CA TYR A 72 5.91 9.23 -12.12
C TYR A 72 5.98 8.48 -13.47
N GLU A 73 7.11 8.60 -14.18
CA GLU A 73 7.32 7.92 -15.45
C GLU A 73 7.27 6.40 -15.29
N THR A 74 7.90 5.87 -14.24
CA THR A 74 7.84 4.44 -13.91
C THR A 74 6.40 4.02 -13.62
N LEU A 75 5.65 4.80 -12.85
CA LEU A 75 4.26 4.50 -12.53
C LEU A 75 3.40 4.39 -13.79
N VAL A 76 3.47 5.38 -14.68
CA VAL A 76 2.70 5.41 -15.93
C VAL A 76 3.11 4.25 -16.85
N GLN A 77 4.41 3.98 -16.99
CA GLN A 77 4.91 2.86 -17.77
C GLN A 77 4.38 1.52 -17.25
N ARG A 78 4.44 1.30 -15.94
CA ARG A 78 3.97 0.04 -15.32
C ARG A 78 2.46 -0.12 -15.43
N ILE A 79 1.68 0.96 -15.30
CA ILE A 79 0.23 0.94 -15.58
C ILE A 79 -0.05 0.50 -17.01
N GLY A 80 0.67 1.06 -17.99
CA GLY A 80 0.48 0.74 -19.41
C GLY A 80 0.84 -0.70 -19.78
N GLN A 81 1.70 -1.36 -18.99
CA GLN A 81 2.18 -2.72 -19.25
C GLN A 81 1.44 -3.79 -18.45
N ALA A 82 0.73 -3.42 -17.38
CA ALA A 82 0.05 -4.34 -16.49
C ALA A 82 -1.10 -5.08 -17.21
N LYS A 83 -1.20 -6.39 -16.96
CA LYS A 83 -2.17 -7.29 -17.60
C LYS A 83 -3.14 -7.93 -16.62
N ARG A 84 -2.75 -8.13 -15.35
CA ARG A 84 -3.53 -8.90 -14.38
C ARG A 84 -3.95 -8.08 -13.16
N ARG A 85 -3.01 -7.35 -12.54
CA ARG A 85 -3.28 -6.64 -11.28
C ARG A 85 -2.54 -5.31 -11.19
N ILE A 86 -3.28 -4.29 -10.79
CA ILE A 86 -2.76 -3.01 -10.35
C ILE A 86 -3.30 -2.77 -8.93
N VAL A 87 -2.42 -2.53 -7.97
CA VAL A 87 -2.80 -2.10 -6.61
C VAL A 87 -2.13 -0.78 -6.30
N LEU A 88 -2.94 0.22 -5.95
CA LEU A 88 -2.50 1.56 -5.59
C LEU A 88 -2.96 1.86 -4.16
N ALA A 89 -2.03 2.11 -3.24
CA ALA A 89 -2.32 2.62 -1.91
C ALA A 89 -1.54 3.93 -1.71
N SER A 90 -2.27 5.00 -1.40
CA SER A 90 -1.71 6.34 -1.17
C SER A 90 -2.67 7.16 -0.31
N LEU A 91 -2.18 8.20 0.36
CA LEU A 91 -3.01 9.10 1.15
C LEU A 91 -4.16 9.70 0.31
N TYR A 92 -3.85 10.18 -0.89
CA TYR A 92 -4.81 10.69 -1.86
C TYR A 92 -4.20 10.64 -3.27
N LEU A 93 -5.06 10.81 -4.29
CA LEU A 93 -4.66 11.08 -5.67
C LEU A 93 -4.88 12.57 -5.96
N GLY A 94 -3.84 13.26 -6.41
CA GLY A 94 -3.92 14.66 -6.83
C GLY A 94 -4.85 14.84 -8.03
N THR A 95 -5.20 16.08 -8.35
CA THR A 95 -6.15 16.43 -9.41
C THR A 95 -5.51 17.24 -10.54
N GLY A 96 -4.17 17.21 -10.63
CA GLY A 96 -3.40 17.95 -11.61
C GLY A 96 -3.36 17.27 -12.98
N GLN A 97 -2.61 17.86 -13.90
CA GLN A 97 -2.50 17.35 -15.28
C GLN A 97 -1.85 15.96 -15.33
N LEU A 98 -0.82 15.74 -14.50
CA LEU A 98 -0.11 14.46 -14.46
C LEU A 98 -0.99 13.32 -13.93
N GLU A 99 -1.78 13.57 -12.89
CA GLU A 99 -2.71 12.58 -12.37
C GLU A 99 -3.84 12.31 -13.38
N ASN A 100 -4.32 13.34 -14.09
CA ASN A 100 -5.32 13.15 -15.13
C ASN A 100 -4.79 12.26 -16.26
N ALA A 101 -3.58 12.52 -16.73
CA ALA A 101 -2.93 11.69 -17.74
C ALA A 101 -2.76 10.24 -17.25
N MET A 102 -2.31 10.04 -16.01
CA MET A 102 -2.19 8.71 -15.39
C MET A 102 -3.53 7.98 -15.31
N VAL A 103 -4.62 8.68 -14.97
CA VAL A 103 -5.98 8.10 -14.95
C VAL A 103 -6.46 7.72 -16.35
N GLN A 104 -6.06 8.46 -17.38
CA GLN A 104 -6.33 8.04 -18.76
C GLN A 104 -5.51 6.80 -19.15
N THR A 105 -4.26 6.68 -18.70
CA THR A 105 -3.47 5.45 -18.89
C THR A 105 -4.15 4.26 -18.20
N LEU A 106 -4.68 4.43 -16.98
CA LEU A 106 -5.46 3.39 -16.30
C LEU A 106 -6.69 2.98 -17.10
N ARG A 107 -7.46 3.94 -17.62
CA ARG A 107 -8.60 3.66 -18.49
C ARG A 107 -8.17 2.83 -19.70
N HIS A 108 -7.13 3.26 -20.40
CA HIS A 108 -6.66 2.56 -21.59
C HIS A 108 -6.24 1.11 -21.27
N SER A 109 -5.50 0.88 -20.18
CA SER A 109 -5.13 -0.48 -19.77
C SER A 109 -6.35 -1.35 -19.42
N LEU A 110 -7.35 -0.79 -18.75
CA LEU A 110 -8.59 -1.49 -18.42
C LEU A 110 -9.40 -1.87 -19.66
N GLU A 111 -9.43 -1.01 -20.68
CA GLU A 111 -10.08 -1.28 -21.98
C GLU A 111 -9.39 -2.40 -22.74
N GLN A 112 -8.05 -2.44 -22.73
CA GLN A 112 -7.27 -3.43 -23.47
C GLN A 112 -7.20 -4.79 -22.79
N GLN A 113 -7.32 -4.85 -21.45
CA GLN A 113 -7.09 -6.05 -20.66
C GLN A 113 -8.33 -6.39 -19.83
N SER A 114 -9.20 -7.24 -20.35
CA SER A 114 -10.47 -7.63 -19.68
C SER A 114 -10.28 -8.33 -18.34
N GLU A 115 -9.14 -9.01 -18.15
CA GLU A 115 -8.80 -9.69 -16.88
C GLU A 115 -8.13 -8.78 -15.85
N LEU A 116 -7.69 -7.58 -16.26
CA LEU A 116 -6.99 -6.64 -15.39
C LEU A 116 -7.87 -6.19 -14.24
N ARG A 117 -7.36 -6.33 -13.01
CA ARG A 117 -8.00 -5.87 -11.78
C ARG A 117 -7.27 -4.66 -11.22
N LEU A 118 -7.99 -3.56 -11.02
CA LEU A 118 -7.49 -2.33 -10.41
C LEU A 118 -8.08 -2.20 -9.00
N ASN A 119 -7.21 -2.20 -7.99
CA ASN A 119 -7.58 -1.94 -6.60
C ASN A 119 -6.93 -0.65 -6.14
N VAL A 120 -7.73 0.31 -5.69
CA VAL A 120 -7.25 1.59 -5.19
C VAL A 120 -7.70 1.77 -3.75
N LEU A 121 -6.74 2.01 -2.85
CA LEU A 121 -6.98 2.31 -1.44
C LEU A 121 -6.48 3.72 -1.12
N LEU A 122 -7.40 4.62 -0.74
CA LEU A 122 -7.07 5.99 -0.34
C LEU A 122 -7.56 6.29 1.07
N ASP A 123 -7.05 7.34 1.69
CA ASP A 123 -7.65 7.89 2.90
C ASP A 123 -8.99 8.58 2.57
N PHE A 124 -10.03 8.31 3.36
CA PHE A 124 -11.35 8.88 3.14
C PHE A 124 -11.32 10.41 3.27
N THR A 125 -10.73 10.95 4.33
CA THR A 125 -10.79 12.39 4.61
C THR A 125 -9.98 13.20 3.60
N ARG A 126 -8.79 12.71 3.22
CA ARG A 126 -7.94 13.37 2.23
C ARG A 126 -8.43 13.12 0.80
N GLY A 127 -8.90 11.91 0.50
CA GLY A 127 -9.40 11.53 -0.82
C GLY A 127 -10.73 12.19 -1.23
N THR A 128 -11.50 12.73 -0.28
CA THR A 128 -12.78 13.42 -0.55
C THR A 128 -12.77 14.92 -0.22
N ARG A 129 -11.59 15.52 -0.05
CA ARG A 129 -11.48 16.95 0.33
C ARG A 129 -11.76 17.87 -0.87
N GLY A 130 -12.69 18.80 -0.70
CA GLY A 130 -13.06 19.76 -1.76
C GLY A 130 -14.03 19.18 -2.78
N THR A 131 -14.42 19.99 -3.76
CA THR A 131 -15.41 19.63 -4.80
C THR A 131 -14.81 18.67 -5.83
N PHE A 132 -13.61 18.99 -6.33
CA PHE A 132 -12.82 18.12 -7.19
C PHE A 132 -11.69 17.48 -6.38
N ASN A 133 -11.71 16.16 -6.30
CA ASN A 133 -10.87 15.38 -5.41
C ASN A 133 -10.57 13.99 -6.02
N SER A 134 -9.81 13.17 -5.28
CA SER A 134 -9.41 11.83 -5.72
C SER A 134 -10.61 10.93 -6.05
N LYS A 135 -11.66 10.98 -5.21
CA LYS A 135 -12.89 10.21 -5.44
C LYS A 135 -13.55 10.64 -6.76
N THR A 136 -13.76 11.94 -6.97
CA THR A 136 -14.43 12.40 -8.21
C THR A 136 -13.61 12.09 -9.46
N MET A 137 -12.29 12.08 -9.33
CA MET A 137 -11.37 11.77 -10.42
C MET A 137 -11.37 10.29 -10.83
N LEU A 138 -11.50 9.38 -9.86
CA LEU A 138 -11.52 7.93 -10.09
C LEU A 138 -12.93 7.37 -10.35
N LEU A 139 -13.98 8.09 -9.96
CA LEU A 139 -15.37 7.65 -10.10
C LEU A 139 -15.76 7.22 -11.53
N PRO A 140 -15.31 7.89 -12.61
CA PRO A 140 -15.57 7.41 -13.96
C PRO A 140 -15.03 6.00 -14.24
N LEU A 141 -13.84 5.65 -13.72
CA LEU A 141 -13.30 4.30 -13.89
C LEU A 141 -14.15 3.26 -13.16
N VAL A 142 -14.63 3.58 -11.96
CA VAL A 142 -15.51 2.69 -11.18
C VAL A 142 -16.84 2.47 -11.90
N ARG A 143 -17.39 3.52 -12.51
CA ARG A 143 -18.66 3.45 -13.25
C ARG A 143 -18.53 2.63 -14.53
N ASP A 144 -17.47 2.85 -15.29
CA ASP A 144 -17.30 2.27 -16.61
C ASP A 144 -16.75 0.83 -16.55
N PHE A 145 -15.94 0.52 -15.53
CA PHE A 145 -15.24 -0.75 -15.38
C PHE A 145 -15.52 -1.42 -14.02
N GLY A 146 -16.75 -1.32 -13.51
CA GLY A 146 -17.10 -1.75 -12.15
C GLY A 146 -16.79 -3.21 -11.80
N SER A 147 -16.69 -4.10 -12.80
CA SER A 147 -16.23 -5.48 -12.58
C SER A 147 -14.71 -5.58 -12.39
N GLN A 148 -13.93 -4.68 -12.98
CA GLN A 148 -12.47 -4.67 -12.94
C GLN A 148 -11.91 -3.74 -11.83
N VAL A 149 -12.66 -2.72 -11.43
CA VAL A 149 -12.17 -1.63 -10.56
C VAL A 149 -12.83 -1.66 -9.18
N GLN A 150 -12.00 -1.65 -8.14
CA GLN A 150 -12.43 -1.46 -6.76
C GLN A 150 -11.75 -0.23 -6.16
N LEU A 151 -12.55 0.76 -5.73
CA LEU A 151 -12.09 1.92 -4.97
C LEU A 151 -12.52 1.78 -3.50
N SER A 152 -11.54 1.73 -2.62
CA SER A 152 -11.72 1.65 -1.16
C SER A 152 -11.20 2.92 -0.50
N LEU A 153 -11.98 3.44 0.45
CA LEU A 153 -11.62 4.62 1.24
C LEU A 153 -11.45 4.22 2.70
N TYR A 154 -10.20 4.21 3.17
CA TYR A 154 -9.88 3.92 4.56
C TYR A 154 -10.37 5.03 5.47
N HIS A 155 -11.01 4.64 6.57
CA HIS A 155 -11.47 5.58 7.59
C HIS A 155 -10.93 5.14 8.96
N THR A 156 -10.11 6.00 9.57
CA THR A 156 -9.54 5.75 10.89
C THR A 156 -10.66 5.54 11.92
N PRO A 157 -10.62 4.44 12.70
CA PRO A 157 -11.71 4.07 13.62
C PRO A 157 -11.90 5.05 14.79
N ASP A 158 -10.87 5.79 15.21
CA ASP A 158 -10.96 6.83 16.26
C ASP A 158 -11.76 8.08 15.85
N LEU A 159 -12.22 8.15 14.59
CA LEU A 159 -13.07 9.20 14.06
C LEU A 159 -14.55 8.79 14.00
N ARG A 160 -15.00 7.86 14.86
CA ARG A 160 -16.40 7.41 14.99
C ARG A 160 -17.03 7.97 16.28
N GLY A 161 -18.09 8.80 16.17
CA GLY A 161 -18.95 9.17 17.32
C GLY A 161 -19.19 10.68 17.54
N MET A 162 -19.85 11.02 18.66
CA MET A 162 -20.26 12.38 19.07
C MET A 162 -19.08 13.35 19.29
N THR A 163 -17.87 12.83 19.46
CA THR A 163 -16.59 13.57 19.54
C THR A 163 -16.29 14.42 18.30
N LYS A 164 -16.89 14.07 17.15
CA LYS A 164 -16.82 14.85 15.90
C LYS A 164 -17.45 16.24 15.98
N ARG A 165 -18.41 16.47 16.89
CA ARG A 165 -19.16 17.74 16.96
C ARG A 165 -18.40 18.85 17.70
N LEU A 166 -17.41 18.49 18.51
CA LEU A 166 -16.69 19.43 19.39
C LEU A 166 -15.23 19.66 18.98
N ALA A 167 -14.63 18.77 18.18
CA ALA A 167 -13.25 18.89 17.73
C ALA A 167 -13.15 19.80 16.49
N PRO A 168 -12.28 20.83 16.49
CA PRO A 168 -11.97 21.63 15.31
C PRO A 168 -11.45 20.74 14.15
N PRO A 169 -11.73 21.08 12.88
CA PRO A 169 -11.35 20.27 11.71
C PRO A 169 -9.86 19.91 11.64
N ARG A 170 -8.99 20.71 12.27
CA ARG A 170 -7.54 20.53 12.31
C ARG A 170 -7.09 19.36 13.20
N TRP A 171 -7.86 18.97 14.21
CA TRP A 171 -7.50 17.82 15.06
C TRP A 171 -7.84 16.47 14.44
N ASN A 172 -8.78 16.41 13.49
CA ASN A 172 -9.07 15.17 12.77
C ASN A 172 -7.89 14.66 11.92
N GLU A 173 -6.99 15.55 11.49
CA GLU A 173 -5.76 15.14 10.77
C GLU A 173 -4.68 14.59 11.74
N LEU A 174 -4.76 14.91 13.03
CA LEU A 174 -3.79 14.47 14.04
C LEU A 174 -4.11 13.08 14.62
N LEU A 175 -5.35 12.62 14.48
CA LEU A 175 -5.86 11.37 15.08
C LEU A 175 -5.62 10.11 14.21
N GLY A 176 -4.91 10.24 13.09
CA GLY A 176 -4.43 9.11 12.29
C GLY A 176 -4.87 9.19 10.84
N LEU A 177 -3.88 9.25 9.94
CA LEU A 177 -4.06 9.19 8.49
C LEU A 177 -3.46 7.89 7.95
N GLN A 178 -4.04 7.35 6.89
CA GLN A 178 -3.42 6.25 6.15
C GLN A 178 -2.22 6.79 5.35
N HIS A 179 -1.00 6.38 5.74
CA HIS A 179 0.25 6.81 5.10
C HIS A 179 0.95 5.72 4.28
N MET A 180 0.26 4.61 3.98
CA MET A 180 0.85 3.56 3.15
C MET A 180 1.08 4.09 1.73
N LYS A 181 2.23 3.73 1.16
CA LYS A 181 2.58 3.99 -0.23
C LYS A 181 2.93 2.66 -0.85
N VAL A 182 1.99 2.09 -1.59
CA VAL A 182 2.16 0.80 -2.25
C VAL A 182 1.68 0.94 -3.69
N TYR A 183 2.52 0.54 -4.63
CA TYR A 183 2.23 0.56 -6.05
C TYR A 183 2.70 -0.79 -6.59
N LEU A 184 1.76 -1.66 -6.93
CA LEU A 184 2.03 -3.02 -7.38
C LEU A 184 1.44 -3.19 -8.77
N PHE A 185 2.25 -3.75 -9.67
CA PHE A 185 1.90 -3.98 -11.06
C PHE A 185 2.31 -5.40 -11.45
N ASP A 186 1.34 -6.31 -11.54
CA ASP A 186 1.61 -7.73 -11.81
C ASP A 186 2.70 -8.30 -10.87
N ASP A 187 3.78 -8.84 -11.43
CA ASP A 187 4.94 -9.41 -10.73
C ASP A 187 6.16 -8.46 -10.76
N ALA A 188 5.93 -7.17 -10.96
CA ALA A 188 6.96 -6.13 -11.13
C ALA A 188 6.85 -4.98 -10.12
#